data_AF-A0A268QU26-F1
#
_entry.id   AF-A0A268QU26-F1
#
_cell.length_a   1.000
_cell.length_b   1.000
_cell.length_c   1.000
_cell.angle_alpha   90.00
_cell.angle_beta   90.00
_cell.angle_gamma   90.00
#
_symmetry.space_group_name_H-M   'P 1'
#
loop_
_entity.id
_entity.type
_entity.pdbx_description
1 polymer ?
#
loop_
_entity_poly.entity_id
_entity_poly.type
_entity_poly.pdbx_seq_one_letter_code
_entity_poly.pdbx_strand_id
1 'polypeptide(L)' 'IMCHLIKGEKRTSELKRLMPGITQKMLTQQLRELEEDGVVNRTVYDQVPPKVVYSLTDYGWSLRPILD' A
#
# COMPACT_ATOMS: atom_id res chain seq x y z
N ILE A 1 -0.95 5.98 -4.24
CA ILE A 1 -0.52 4.80 -3.45
C ILE A 1 -0.23 3.62 -4.36
N MET A 2 -1.20 3.16 -5.18
CA MET A 2 -1.01 2.05 -6.13
C MET A 2 0.26 2.18 -6.98
N CYS A 3 0.53 3.35 -7.58
CA CYS A 3 1.75 3.57 -8.38
C CYS A 3 3.07 3.30 -7.64
N HIS A 4 3.09 3.44 -6.32
CA HIS A 4 4.27 3.11 -5.50
C HIS A 4 4.34 1.61 -5.18
N LEU A 5 3.19 0.95 -4.98
CA LEU A 5 3.10 -0.48 -4.72
C LEU A 5 3.35 -1.33 -5.98
N ILE A 6 3.10 -0.80 -7.17
CA ILE A 6 3.53 -1.40 -8.46
C ILE A 6 5.04 -1.59 -8.50
N LYS A 7 5.82 -0.73 -7.82
CA LYS A 7 7.28 -0.82 -7.78
C LYS A 7 7.80 -1.80 -6.71
N GLY A 8 6.90 -2.45 -5.96
CA GLY A 8 7.21 -3.41 -4.91
C GLY A 8 6.46 -3.11 -3.60
N GLU A 9 6.48 -4.09 -2.70
CA GLU A 9 5.88 -3.95 -1.36
C GLU A 9 6.52 -2.80 -0.57
N LYS A 10 5.69 -2.06 0.18
CA LYS A 10 6.15 -0.90 0.97
C LYS A 10 5.49 -0.84 2.34
N ARG A 11 6.24 -0.35 3.33
CA ARG A 11 5.67 0.00 4.63
C ARG A 11 4.90 1.31 4.57
N THR A 12 3.97 1.52 5.50
CA THR A 12 3.25 2.80 5.64
C THR A 12 4.20 3.99 5.78
N SER A 13 5.30 3.82 6.52
CA SER A 13 6.31 4.85 6.71
C SER A 13 7.07 5.18 5.42
N GLU A 14 7.32 4.18 4.55
CA GLU A 14 7.92 4.40 3.24
C GLU A 14 6.96 5.12 2.30
N LEU A 15 5.69 4.72 2.27
CA LEU A 15 4.66 5.40 1.48
C LEU A 15 4.50 6.87 1.90
N LYS A 16 4.52 7.15 3.20
CA LYS A 16 4.49 8.52 3.72
C LYS A 16 5.71 9.34 3.29
N ARG A 17 6.91 8.75 3.28
CA ARG A 17 8.13 9.41 2.80
C ARG A 17 8.08 9.71 1.30
N LEU A 18 7.47 8.82 0.51
CA LEU A 18 7.28 9.02 -0.93
C LEU A 18 6.20 10.07 -1.25
N MET A 19 5.30 10.34 -0.30
CA MET A 19 4.19 11.27 -0.44
C MET A 19 4.19 12.31 0.69
N PRO A 20 5.17 13.23 0.76
CA PRO A 20 5.32 14.14 1.90
C PRO A 20 4.12 15.07 2.14
N GLY A 21 3.27 15.30 1.15
CA GLY A 21 2.03 16.09 1.28
C GLY A 21 0.84 15.35 1.88
N ILE A 22 0.90 14.02 2.05
CA ILE A 22 -0.21 13.25 2.65
C ILE A 22 -0.09 13.20 4.17
N THR A 23 -1.20 13.47 4.85
CA THR A 23 -1.25 13.27 6.30
C THR A 23 -1.24 11.77 6.64
N GLN A 24 -0.77 11.42 7.83
CA GLN A 24 -0.78 10.02 8.29
C GLN A 24 -2.20 9.44 8.28
N LYS A 25 -3.19 10.23 8.72
CA LYS A 25 -4.59 9.83 8.77
C LYS A 25 -5.13 9.51 7.38
N MET A 26 -4.89 10.39 6.40
CA MET A 26 -5.32 10.17 5.02
C MET A 26 -4.65 8.94 4.42
N LEU A 27 -3.34 8.74 4.64
CA LEU A 27 -2.64 7.57 4.14
C LEU A 27 -3.22 6.26 4.70
N THR A 28 -3.45 6.20 6.01
CA THR A 28 -4.03 5.01 6.64
C THR A 28 -5.46 4.77 6.16
N GLN A 29 -6.26 5.83 6.02
CA GLN A 29 -7.63 5.73 5.50
C GLN A 29 -7.65 5.17 4.07
N GLN A 30 -6.82 5.71 3.18
CA GLN A 30 -6.72 5.25 1.79
C GLN A 30 -6.18 3.82 1.68
N LEU A 31 -5.22 3.43 2.54
CA LEU A 31 -4.75 2.04 2.57
C LEU A 31 -5.85 1.07 3.01
N ARG A 32 -6.67 1.49 3.99
CA ARG A 32 -7.79 0.68 4.47
C ARG A 32 -8.89 0.54 3.41
N GLU A 33 -9.24 1.62 2.71
CA GLU A 33 -10.19 1.57 1.59
C GLU A 33 -9.70 0.61 0.50
N LEU A 34 -8.43 0.71 0.11
CA LEU A 34 -7.83 -0.21 -0.88
C LEU A 34 -7.75 -1.67 -0.39
N GLU A 35 -7.63 -1.90 0.91
CA GLU A 35 -7.67 -3.23 1.52
C GLU A 35 -9.10 -3.78 1.52
N GLU A 36 -10.10 -2.95 1.88
CA GLU A 36 -11.53 -3.29 1.84
C GLU A 36 -12.02 -3.57 0.41
N ASP A 37 -11.52 -2.84 -0.58
CA ASP A 37 -11.79 -3.05 -2.01
C ASP A 37 -11.03 -4.27 -2.58
N GLY A 38 -10.17 -4.93 -1.79
CA GLY A 38 -9.38 -6.08 -2.22
C GLY A 38 -8.28 -5.74 -3.24
N VAL A 39 -7.87 -4.47 -3.33
CA VAL A 39 -6.82 -3.98 -4.24
C VAL A 39 -5.43 -4.12 -3.61
N VAL A 40 -5.33 -3.96 -2.30
CA VAL A 40 -4.08 -4.02 -1.52
C VAL A 40 -4.17 -5.12 -0.47
N ASN A 41 -3.12 -5.92 -0.36
CA ASN A 41 -2.95 -6.91 0.70
C ASN A 41 -2.01 -6.36 1.78
N ARG A 42 -2.39 -6.56 3.05
CA ARG A 42 -1.57 -6.21 4.21
C ARG A 42 -0.93 -7.46 4.79
N THR A 43 0.39 -7.58 4.66
CA THR A 43 1.16 -8.70 5.22
C THR A 43 1.93 -8.27 6.45
N VAL A 44 1.74 -9.01 7.55
CA VAL A 44 2.53 -8.87 8.78
C VAL A 44 3.59 -9.96 8.79
N TYR A 45 4.86 -9.54 8.89
CA TYR A 45 5.99 -10.43 9.04
C TYR A 45 6.41 -10.44 10.52
N ASP A 46 6.32 -11.61 11.14
CA ASP A 46 6.71 -11.87 12.53
C ASP A 46 8.23 -12.02 12.70
N GLN A 47 8.96 -11.03 12.20
CA GLN A 47 10.39 -10.85 12.44
C GLN A 47 10.61 -9.87 13.60
N VAL A 48 11.80 -9.83 14.20
CA VAL A 48 12.16 -8.80 15.17
C VAL A 48 12.98 -7.71 14.47
N PRO A 49 12.54 -6.44 14.45
CA PRO A 49 11.23 -5.92 14.88
C PRO A 49 10.11 -6.25 13.87
N PRO A 50 8.84 -6.33 14.30
CA PRO A 50 7.73 -6.72 13.44
C PRO A 50 7.59 -5.76 12.25
N LYS A 51 7.41 -6.34 11.06
CA LYS A 51 7.36 -5.59 9.80
C LYS A 51 5.98 -5.74 9.18
N VAL A 52 5.27 -4.62 9.02
CA VAL A 52 4.01 -4.57 8.27
C VAL A 52 4.27 -3.94 6.91
N VAL A 53 3.94 -4.65 5.83
CA VAL A 53 4.05 -4.15 4.46
C VAL A 53 2.75 -4.34 3.72
N TYR A 54 2.57 -3.49 2.73
CA TYR A 54 1.44 -3.47 1.82
C TYR A 54 1.94 -3.86 0.43
N SER A 55 1.19 -4.71 -0.25
CA SER A 55 1.43 -5.12 -1.64
C SER A 55 0.13 -5.04 -2.43
N LEU A 56 0.21 -4.96 -3.76
CA LEU A 56 -0.98 -5.13 -4.59
C LEU A 56 -1.43 -6.60 -4.56
N THR A 57 -2.74 -6.81 -4.55
CA THR A 57 -3.35 -8.12 -4.83
C THR A 57 -3.33 -8.38 -6.33
N ASP A 58 -3.66 -9.60 -6.76
CA ASP A 58 -3.83 -9.93 -8.18
C ASP A 58 -4.87 -9.02 -8.85
N TYR A 59 -5.95 -8.68 -8.14
CA TYR A 59 -6.94 -7.71 -8.59
C TYR A 59 -6.33 -6.32 -8.75
N GLY A 60 -5.57 -5.83 -7.76
CA GLY A 60 -4.88 -4.54 -7.86
C GLY A 60 -3.87 -4.46 -9.01
N TRP A 61 -3.22 -5.58 -9.35
CA TRP A 61 -2.38 -5.69 -10.54
C TRP A 61 -3.18 -5.61 -11.84
N SER A 62 -4.38 -6.20 -11.90
CA SER A 62 -5.26 -6.10 -13.07
C SER A 62 -5.81 -4.69 -13.34
N LEU A 63 -5.82 -3.81 -12.33
CA LEU A 63 -6.22 -2.40 -12.46
C LEU A 63 -5.10 -1.50 -13.00
N ARG A 64 -3.86 -1.98 -13.04
CA ARG A 64 -2.70 -1.25 -13.57
C ARG A 64 -2.92 -0.61 -14.96
N PRO A 65 -3.48 -1.29 -15.97
CA PRO A 65 -3.68 -0.69 -17.30
C PRO A 65 -4.79 0.38 -17.36
N ILE A 66 -5.57 0.58 -16.28
CA ILE A 66 -6.62 1.62 -16.21
C ILE A 66 -6.04 2.96 -15.70
N LEU A 67 -4.86 2.92 -15.08
CA LEU A 67 -4.18 4.10 -14.53
C LEU A 67 -3.27 4.84 -15.53
N ASP A 68 -3.21 4.37 -16.79
CA ASP A 68 -2.53 5.04 -17.92
C ASP A 68 -3.49 5.94 -18.72
#